data_AF-A0AA90U1P8-F1
#
_entry.id   AF-A0AA90U1P8-F1
#
_cell.length_a   1.000
_cell.length_b   1.000
_cell.length_c   1.000
_cell.angle_alpha   90.00
_cell.angle_beta   90.00
_cell.angle_gamma   90.00
#
_symmetry.space_group_name_H-M   'P 1'
#
loop_
_entity.id
_entity.type
_entity.pdbx_description
1 polymer ?
#
loop_
_entity_poly.entity_id
_entity_poly.type
_entity_poly.pdbx_seq_one_letter_code
_entity_poly.pdbx_strand_id
1 'polypeptide(L)'
;MKNFLTNKGLELSDEKTLITHIDNGFDFLGWNFRKYKGKLLIKPSKKNIQKVTEKISNTIKDGKSWTQEVLIDTLNPIITGWSNYHQGVVSKETFHLIDYKLWNILWKWAKRRHPMKSRTWIVDKYWHTKGTRKWVFSTTRNQLKLLSDKRIVRHTKLSLDKNPYTDKEYFVERKFNQGASKLSGMFKKVWINQKGKCHICNLPIDISADAEERPLHHKNGNHKDYIVSNLAYVHVHCHRQHHATNPKTITVACKG
;
A
#
# COMPACT_ATOMS: atom_id res chain seq x y z
N MET A 1 6.16 13.76 32.37
CA MET A 1 5.16 13.68 31.28
C MET A 1 3.81 14.28 31.69
N LYS A 2 3.13 13.79 32.74
CA LYS A 2 1.85 14.36 33.22
C LYS A 2 1.94 15.89 33.46
N ASN A 3 2.87 16.34 34.30
CA ASN A 3 3.08 17.77 34.57
C ASN A 3 3.38 18.61 33.31
N PHE A 4 4.06 18.04 32.30
CA PHE A 4 4.34 18.73 31.05
C PHE A 4 3.08 18.92 30.18
N LEU A 5 2.19 17.92 30.17
CA LEU A 5 0.92 17.98 29.44
C LEU A 5 -0.08 18.91 30.12
N THR A 6 -0.15 18.88 31.46
CA THR A 6 -1.03 19.75 32.24
C THR A 6 -0.71 21.22 31.99
N ASN A 7 0.58 21.59 31.90
CA ASN A 7 1.01 22.95 31.54
C ASN A 7 0.56 23.39 30.12
N LYS A 8 0.11 22.45 29.28
CA LYS A 8 -0.44 22.69 27.94
C LYS A 8 -1.96 22.47 27.87
N GLY A 9 -2.64 22.31 29.01
CA GLY A 9 -4.09 22.07 29.08
C GLY A 9 -4.52 20.69 28.61
N LEU A 10 -3.63 19.69 28.63
CA LEU A 10 -3.92 18.32 28.23
C LEU A 10 -3.77 17.35 29.40
N GLU A 11 -4.66 16.37 29.49
CA GLU A 11 -4.62 15.32 30.50
C GLU A 11 -4.57 13.93 29.87
N LEU A 12 -3.91 12.99 30.57
CA LEU A 12 -3.91 11.59 30.16
C LEU A 12 -5.21 10.93 30.62
N SER A 13 -5.86 10.22 29.71
CA SER A 13 -6.96 9.33 30.07
C SER A 13 -6.39 8.11 30.78
N ASP A 14 -6.71 7.94 32.06
CA ASP A 14 -6.25 6.79 32.84
C ASP A 14 -6.80 5.47 32.26
N GLU A 15 -8.01 5.48 31.67
CA GLU A 15 -8.57 4.33 30.96
C GLU A 15 -7.76 3.88 29.72
N LYS A 16 -7.09 4.82 29.05
CA LYS A 16 -6.28 4.55 27.85
C LYS A 16 -4.80 4.34 28.16
N THR A 17 -4.37 4.67 29.38
CA THR A 17 -2.97 4.63 29.78
C THR A 17 -2.66 3.32 30.50
N LEU A 18 -1.98 2.41 29.80
CA LEU A 18 -1.59 1.11 30.34
C LEU A 18 -0.06 0.97 30.38
N ILE A 19 0.49 0.73 31.57
CA ILE A 19 1.87 0.29 31.73
C ILE A 19 1.85 -1.24 31.77
N THR A 20 2.52 -1.89 30.82
CA THR A 20 2.55 -3.36 30.72
C THR A 20 3.93 -3.86 30.36
N HIS A 21 4.26 -5.07 30.81
CA HIS A 21 5.51 -5.72 30.44
C HIS A 21 5.50 -6.13 28.96
N ILE A 22 6.66 -6.07 28.29
CA ILE A 22 6.77 -6.37 26.85
C ILE A 22 6.40 -7.83 26.51
N ASP A 23 6.51 -8.74 27.48
CA ASP A 23 6.13 -10.15 27.31
C ASP A 23 4.60 -10.36 27.34
N ASN A 24 3.86 -9.45 27.97
CA ASN A 24 2.39 -9.40 27.90
C ASN A 24 1.96 -8.73 26.59
N GLY A 25 2.71 -7.71 26.19
CA GLY A 25 2.55 -6.96 24.96
C GLY A 25 1.48 -5.88 25.04
N PHE A 26 1.42 -5.04 24.01
CA PHE A 26 0.46 -3.95 23.90
C PHE A 26 0.09 -3.67 22.44
N ASP A 27 -1.05 -3.04 22.22
CA ASP A 27 -1.52 -2.65 20.90
C ASP A 27 -1.17 -1.18 20.62
N PHE A 28 -0.54 -0.91 19.47
CA PHE A 28 -0.23 0.44 19.00
C PHE A 28 -0.33 0.52 17.48
N LEU A 29 -1.01 1.55 16.96
CA LEU A 29 -1.26 1.77 15.52
C LEU A 29 -1.78 0.51 14.77
N GLY A 30 -2.59 -0.31 15.44
CA GLY A 30 -3.16 -1.53 14.85
C GLY A 30 -2.22 -2.72 14.81
N TRP A 31 -1.07 -2.65 15.48
CA TRP A 31 -0.15 -3.77 15.68
C TRP A 31 -0.05 -4.13 17.15
N ASN A 32 0.15 -5.42 17.44
CA ASN A 32 0.50 -5.93 18.74
C ASN A 32 2.02 -6.11 18.83
N PHE A 33 2.62 -5.45 19.80
CA PHE A 33 4.04 -5.54 20.14
C PHE A 33 4.19 -6.48 21.31
N ARG A 34 4.81 -7.64 21.10
CA ARG A 34 5.02 -8.62 22.17
C ARG A 34 6.33 -9.37 22.01
N LYS A 35 7.04 -9.55 23.11
CA LYS A 35 8.24 -10.36 23.19
C LYS A 35 7.86 -11.80 23.56
N TYR A 36 8.32 -12.74 22.75
CA TYR A 36 8.08 -14.17 22.91
C TYR A 36 9.42 -14.85 23.10
N LYS A 37 9.68 -15.40 24.29
CA LYS A 37 10.93 -16.13 24.59
C LYS A 37 12.18 -15.36 24.13
N GLY A 38 12.30 -14.08 24.48
CA GLY A 38 13.42 -13.24 24.06
C GLY A 38 13.25 -12.50 22.73
N LYS A 39 12.32 -12.92 21.86
CA LYS A 39 12.16 -12.36 20.50
C LYS A 39 10.94 -11.44 20.38
N LEU A 40 11.17 -10.18 20.01
CA LEU A 40 10.09 -9.25 19.70
C LEU A 40 9.42 -9.62 18.37
N LEU A 41 8.12 -9.88 18.40
CA LEU A 41 7.29 -10.05 17.21
C LEU A 41 6.24 -8.95 17.19
N ILE A 42 6.19 -8.23 16.08
CA ILE A 42 5.17 -7.24 15.79
C ILE A 42 4.17 -7.90 14.84
N LYS A 43 2.93 -8.04 15.26
CA LYS A 43 1.85 -8.69 14.48
C LYS A 43 0.68 -7.74 14.32
N PRO A 44 -0.19 -7.88 13.31
CA PRO A 44 -1.47 -7.16 13.30
C PRO A 44 -2.26 -7.46 14.59
N SER A 45 -2.83 -6.44 15.22
CA SER A 45 -3.56 -6.64 16.47
C SER A 45 -4.87 -7.39 16.24
N LYS A 46 -5.34 -8.13 17.25
CA LYS A 46 -6.61 -8.89 17.15
C LYS A 46 -7.78 -7.96 16.77
N LYS A 47 -7.84 -6.77 17.38
CA LYS A 47 -8.85 -5.75 17.08
C LYS A 47 -8.80 -5.29 15.62
N ASN A 48 -7.61 -5.10 15.05
CA ASN A 48 -7.47 -4.68 13.64
C ASN A 48 -7.87 -5.81 12.68
N ILE A 49 -7.45 -7.05 12.96
CA ILE A 49 -7.85 -8.24 12.19
C ILE A 49 -9.37 -8.40 12.18
N GLN A 50 -10.01 -8.22 13.33
CA GLN A 50 -11.47 -8.27 13.44
C GLN A 50 -12.13 -7.20 12.58
N LYS A 51 -11.70 -5.94 12.71
CA LYS A 51 -12.25 -4.82 11.92
C LYS A 51 -12.18 -5.04 10.41
N VAL A 52 -11.04 -5.52 9.89
CA VAL A 52 -10.93 -5.79 8.43
C VAL A 52 -11.79 -6.98 8.01
N THR A 53 -11.87 -8.02 8.84
CA THR A 53 -12.70 -9.20 8.56
C THR A 53 -14.17 -8.82 8.54
N GLU A 54 -14.62 -7.99 9.49
CA GLU A 54 -15.98 -7.47 9.56
C GLU A 54 -16.29 -6.57 8.36
N LYS A 55 -15.36 -5.68 8.00
CA LYS A 55 -15.51 -4.82 6.82
C LYS A 55 -15.72 -5.66 5.55
N ILE A 56 -14.87 -6.66 5.31
CA ILE A 56 -15.00 -7.59 4.17
C ILE A 56 -16.33 -8.34 4.22
N SER A 57 -16.71 -8.86 5.39
CA SER A 57 -17.95 -9.60 5.60
C SER A 57 -19.17 -8.74 5.29
N ASN A 58 -19.21 -7.51 5.79
CA ASN A 58 -20.29 -6.57 5.56
C ASN A 58 -20.37 -6.15 4.09
N THR A 59 -19.23 -5.84 3.46
CA THR A 59 -19.20 -5.55 2.01
C THR A 59 -19.80 -6.68 1.17
N ILE A 60 -19.51 -7.95 1.49
CA ILE A 60 -20.09 -9.09 0.76
C ILE A 60 -21.58 -9.28 1.08
N LYS A 61 -22.02 -8.97 2.31
CA LYS A 61 -23.43 -9.02 2.71
C LYS A 61 -24.25 -7.91 2.06
N ASP A 62 -23.70 -6.72 1.90
CA ASP A 62 -24.36 -5.61 1.22
C ASP A 62 -24.40 -5.91 -0.29
N GLY A 63 -23.31 -6.49 -0.83
CA GLY A 63 -23.20 -6.98 -2.20
C GLY A 63 -23.89 -8.31 -2.49
N LYS A 64 -24.97 -8.68 -1.79
CA LYS A 64 -25.71 -9.94 -2.02
C LYS A 64 -26.15 -10.10 -3.49
N SER A 65 -26.67 -9.06 -4.11
CA SER A 65 -27.18 -9.11 -5.49
C SER A 65 -26.12 -8.80 -6.55
N TRP A 66 -24.94 -8.29 -6.16
CA TRP A 66 -23.92 -7.82 -7.09
C TRP A 66 -23.42 -8.92 -8.03
N THR A 67 -22.89 -8.50 -9.18
CA THR A 67 -22.16 -9.42 -10.05
C THR A 67 -20.83 -9.80 -9.41
N GLN A 68 -20.22 -10.87 -9.90
CA GLN A 68 -18.92 -11.32 -9.41
C GLN A 68 -17.85 -10.25 -9.63
N GLU A 69 -17.90 -9.54 -10.75
CA GLU A 69 -16.92 -8.52 -11.11
C GLU A 69 -16.98 -7.32 -10.17
N VAL A 70 -18.19 -6.80 -9.90
CA VAL A 70 -18.37 -5.68 -8.98
C VAL A 70 -17.91 -6.06 -7.57
N LEU A 71 -18.14 -7.30 -7.15
CA LEU A 71 -17.67 -7.80 -5.86
C LEU A 71 -16.13 -7.82 -5.80
N ILE A 72 -15.48 -8.32 -6.85
CA ILE A 72 -14.01 -8.35 -6.96
C ILE A 72 -13.43 -6.93 -6.95
N ASP A 73 -14.00 -6.02 -7.74
CA ASP A 73 -13.52 -4.64 -7.86
C ASP A 73 -13.69 -3.86 -6.55
N THR A 74 -14.72 -4.18 -5.75
CA THR A 74 -14.92 -3.56 -4.44
C THR A 74 -14.00 -4.14 -3.36
N LEU A 75 -13.76 -5.46 -3.37
CA LEU A 75 -12.92 -6.13 -2.38
C LEU A 75 -11.43 -5.88 -2.58
N ASN A 76 -10.98 -5.82 -3.83
CA ASN A 76 -9.56 -5.71 -4.18
C ASN A 76 -8.87 -4.47 -3.57
N PRO A 77 -9.46 -3.26 -3.57
CA PRO A 77 -8.90 -2.10 -2.89
C PRO A 77 -8.75 -2.30 -1.37
N ILE A 78 -9.75 -2.90 -0.71
CA ILE A 78 -9.71 -3.18 0.74
C ILE A 78 -8.56 -4.13 1.07
N ILE A 79 -8.47 -5.24 0.32
CA ILE A 79 -7.43 -6.26 0.45
C ILE A 79 -6.04 -5.66 0.17
N THR A 80 -5.91 -4.88 -0.89
CA THR A 80 -4.65 -4.26 -1.29
C THR A 80 -4.18 -3.24 -0.24
N GLY A 81 -5.07 -2.35 0.21
CA GLY A 81 -4.73 -1.34 1.22
C GLY A 81 -4.29 -1.98 2.53
N TRP A 82 -5.07 -2.95 3.03
CA TRP A 82 -4.77 -3.59 4.31
C TRP A 82 -3.48 -4.43 4.26
N SER A 83 -3.27 -5.21 3.19
CA SER A 83 -2.04 -5.97 3.01
C SER A 83 -0.80 -5.07 2.85
N ASN A 84 -0.93 -3.92 2.17
CA ASN A 84 0.15 -2.94 2.06
C ASN A 84 0.52 -2.32 3.41
N TYR A 85 -0.46 -1.98 4.24
CA TYR A 85 -0.22 -1.42 5.58
C TYR A 85 0.50 -2.42 6.49
N HIS A 86 0.13 -3.70 6.42
CA HIS A 86 0.67 -4.75 7.28
C HIS A 86 1.86 -5.53 6.67
N GLN A 87 2.33 -5.19 5.47
CA GLN A 87 3.45 -5.92 4.81
C GLN A 87 4.78 -5.81 5.56
N GLY A 88 4.94 -4.78 6.39
CA GLY A 88 6.17 -4.50 7.14
C GLY A 88 6.35 -5.34 8.41
N VAL A 89 5.29 -5.97 8.89
CA VAL A 89 5.26 -6.69 10.17
C VAL A 89 5.02 -8.20 9.95
N VAL A 90 5.02 -8.98 11.02
CA VAL A 90 4.84 -10.44 10.95
C VAL A 90 3.37 -10.76 10.70
N SER A 91 2.96 -10.69 9.43
CA SER A 91 1.55 -10.75 9.02
C SER A 91 1.18 -11.96 8.17
N LYS A 92 2.15 -12.82 7.79
CA LYS A 92 1.91 -13.88 6.80
C LYS A 92 0.82 -14.87 7.24
N GLU A 93 0.90 -15.35 8.48
CA GLU A 93 -0.10 -16.22 9.10
C GLU A 93 -1.48 -15.54 9.13
N THR A 94 -1.52 -14.27 9.52
CA THR A 94 -2.74 -13.46 9.53
C THR A 94 -3.34 -13.29 8.13
N PHE A 95 -2.52 -13.11 7.11
CA PHE A 95 -2.96 -13.02 5.72
C PHE A 95 -3.66 -14.31 5.28
N HIS A 96 -3.07 -15.47 5.57
CA HIS A 96 -3.69 -16.77 5.30
C HIS A 96 -5.01 -16.95 6.06
N LEU A 97 -5.06 -16.54 7.33
CA LEU A 97 -6.30 -16.61 8.13
C LEU A 97 -7.43 -15.77 7.50
N ILE A 98 -7.12 -14.54 7.05
CA ILE A 98 -8.12 -13.67 6.43
C ILE A 98 -8.56 -14.22 5.08
N ASP A 99 -7.62 -14.72 4.26
CA ASP A 99 -7.95 -15.36 2.98
C ASP A 99 -8.87 -16.57 3.16
N TYR A 100 -8.62 -17.40 4.18
CA TYR A 100 -9.48 -18.53 4.54
C TYR A 100 -10.90 -18.06 4.92
N LYS A 101 -11.01 -17.01 5.75
CA LYS A 101 -12.33 -16.45 6.13
C LYS A 101 -13.04 -15.85 4.92
N LEU A 102 -12.32 -15.12 4.07
CA LEU A 102 -12.84 -14.54 2.84
C LEU A 102 -13.39 -15.61 1.91
N TRP A 103 -12.66 -16.71 1.70
CA TRP A 103 -13.11 -17.83 0.90
C TRP A 103 -14.44 -18.41 1.42
N ASN A 104 -14.55 -18.63 2.74
CA ASN A 104 -15.77 -19.15 3.35
C ASN A 104 -16.98 -18.21 3.19
N ILE A 105 -16.76 -16.90 3.27
CA ILE A 105 -17.83 -15.90 3.07
C ILE A 105 -18.26 -15.88 1.60
N LEU A 106 -17.31 -15.91 0.67
CA LEU A 106 -17.59 -15.97 -0.77
C LEU A 106 -18.31 -17.27 -1.16
N TRP A 107 -17.94 -18.40 -0.55
CA TRP A 107 -18.64 -19.68 -0.73
C TRP A 107 -20.11 -19.59 -0.32
N LYS A 108 -20.40 -18.99 0.84
CA LYS A 108 -21.78 -18.74 1.29
C LYS A 108 -22.54 -17.82 0.34
N TRP A 109 -21.89 -16.75 -0.13
CA TRP A 109 -22.47 -15.83 -1.10
C TRP A 109 -22.83 -16.55 -2.42
N ALA A 110 -21.92 -17.37 -2.94
CA ALA A 110 -22.10 -18.09 -4.20
C ALA A 110 -23.22 -19.14 -4.10
N LYS A 111 -23.26 -19.91 -3.01
CA LYS A 111 -24.33 -20.88 -2.72
C LYS A 111 -25.70 -20.23 -2.65
N ARG A 112 -25.82 -19.09 -1.95
CA ARG A 112 -27.10 -18.39 -1.79
C ARG A 112 -27.67 -17.92 -3.14
N ARG A 113 -26.81 -17.54 -4.08
CA ARG A 113 -27.24 -17.11 -5.43
C ARG A 113 -27.81 -18.24 -6.28
N HIS A 114 -27.47 -19.50 -5.95
CA HIS A 114 -27.83 -20.66 -6.76
C HIS A 114 -28.34 -21.81 -5.89
N PRO A 115 -29.50 -21.64 -5.22
CA PRO A 115 -30.02 -22.64 -4.28
C PRO A 115 -30.31 -24.00 -4.94
N MET A 116 -30.63 -24.01 -6.24
CA MET A 116 -30.98 -25.21 -7.00
C MET A 116 -29.79 -25.83 -7.77
N LYS A 117 -28.57 -25.26 -7.67
CA LYS A 117 -27.41 -25.77 -8.40
C LYS A 117 -26.52 -26.62 -7.50
N SER A 118 -25.87 -27.62 -8.11
CA SER A 118 -24.92 -28.48 -7.41
C SER A 118 -23.69 -27.68 -6.95
N ARG A 119 -23.00 -28.21 -5.93
CA ARG A 119 -21.76 -27.61 -5.43
C ARG A 119 -20.69 -27.53 -6.51
N THR A 120 -20.56 -28.58 -7.33
CA THR A 120 -19.61 -28.64 -8.46
C THR A 120 -19.87 -27.51 -9.44
N TRP A 121 -21.13 -27.31 -9.85
CA TRP A 121 -21.48 -26.22 -10.77
C TRP A 121 -21.13 -24.83 -10.20
N ILE A 122 -21.34 -24.62 -8.89
CA ILE A 122 -20.97 -23.37 -8.22
C ILE A 122 -19.45 -23.15 -8.28
N VAL A 123 -18.66 -24.20 -8.03
CA VAL A 123 -17.20 -24.14 -8.13
C VAL A 123 -16.79 -23.76 -9.55
N ASP A 124 -17.25 -24.49 -10.55
CA ASP A 124 -16.88 -24.29 -11.95
C ASP A 124 -17.26 -22.90 -12.47
N LYS A 125 -18.36 -22.34 -11.96
CA LYS A 125 -18.84 -21.01 -12.33
C LYS A 125 -17.98 -19.87 -11.79
N TYR A 126 -17.53 -19.94 -10.54
CA TYR A 126 -16.94 -18.79 -9.84
C TYR A 126 -15.44 -18.95 -9.53
N TRP A 127 -14.95 -20.17 -9.43
CA TRP A 127 -13.57 -20.49 -9.09
C TRP A 127 -12.88 -21.13 -10.29
N HIS A 128 -11.79 -20.51 -10.73
CA HIS A 128 -11.04 -20.96 -11.89
C HIS A 128 -9.59 -21.29 -11.53
N THR A 129 -8.92 -22.01 -12.43
CA THR A 129 -7.48 -22.20 -12.37
C THR A 129 -6.80 -21.08 -13.14
N LYS A 130 -5.85 -20.37 -12.49
CA LYS A 130 -5.05 -19.31 -13.10
C LYS A 130 -3.57 -19.59 -12.84
N GLY A 131 -2.83 -19.87 -13.91
CA GLY A 131 -1.45 -20.36 -13.81
C GLY A 131 -1.40 -21.66 -13.00
N THR A 132 -0.57 -21.71 -11.97
CA THR A 132 -0.45 -22.87 -11.07
C THR A 132 -1.50 -22.92 -9.96
N ARG A 133 -2.28 -21.85 -9.77
CA ARG A 133 -3.20 -21.74 -8.64
C ARG A 133 -4.61 -22.18 -9.05
N LYS A 134 -5.13 -23.15 -8.30
CA LYS A 134 -6.54 -23.57 -8.33
C LYS A 134 -7.36 -22.71 -7.35
N TRP A 135 -8.68 -22.76 -7.48
CA TRP A 135 -9.61 -22.07 -6.56
C TRP A 135 -9.43 -20.55 -6.54
N VAL A 136 -9.21 -19.93 -7.70
CA VAL A 136 -9.13 -18.47 -7.83
C VAL A 136 -10.52 -17.91 -8.14
N PHE A 137 -11.07 -17.14 -7.20
CA PHE A 137 -12.33 -16.42 -7.42
C PHE A 137 -12.11 -15.33 -8.48
N SER A 138 -12.57 -15.57 -9.69
CA SER A 138 -12.23 -14.73 -10.85
C SER A 138 -13.28 -14.80 -11.95
N THR A 139 -13.23 -13.81 -12.84
CA THR A 139 -13.99 -13.75 -14.08
C THR A 139 -13.02 -13.66 -15.26
N THR A 140 -13.56 -13.45 -16.47
CA THR A 140 -12.76 -13.10 -17.65
C THR A 140 -12.09 -11.73 -17.52
N ARG A 141 -12.69 -10.80 -16.77
CA ARG A 141 -12.23 -9.40 -16.64
C ARG A 141 -11.28 -9.18 -15.47
N ASN A 142 -11.59 -9.77 -14.31
CA ASN A 142 -10.87 -9.49 -13.08
C ASN A 142 -10.72 -10.73 -12.19
N GLN A 143 -9.77 -10.66 -11.26
CA GLN A 143 -9.52 -11.70 -10.28
C GLN A 143 -9.38 -11.11 -8.89
N LEU A 144 -9.84 -11.86 -7.89
CA LEU A 144 -9.68 -11.49 -6.49
C LEU A 144 -8.22 -11.64 -6.08
N LYS A 145 -7.67 -10.58 -5.48
CA LYS A 145 -6.34 -10.60 -4.87
C LYS A 145 -6.41 -11.34 -3.55
N LEU A 146 -5.34 -12.09 -3.23
CA LEU A 146 -5.18 -12.72 -1.92
C LEU A 146 -4.20 -11.91 -1.08
N LEU A 147 -4.50 -11.77 0.21
CA LEU A 147 -3.57 -11.12 1.15
C LEU A 147 -2.27 -11.91 1.24
N SER A 148 -2.37 -13.24 1.18
CA SER A 148 -1.23 -14.15 1.24
C SER A 148 -0.29 -14.03 0.05
N ASP A 149 -0.67 -13.40 -1.06
CA ASP A 149 0.29 -13.12 -2.14
C ASP A 149 1.23 -11.98 -1.82
N LYS A 150 0.87 -11.14 -0.84
CA LYS A 150 1.71 -10.03 -0.44
C LYS A 150 2.99 -10.56 0.21
N ARG A 151 4.13 -10.14 -0.35
CA ARG A 151 5.45 -10.39 0.23
C ARG A 151 5.63 -9.52 1.46
N ILE A 152 6.19 -10.12 2.51
CA ILE A 152 6.59 -9.39 3.70
C ILE A 152 7.89 -8.64 3.38
N VAL A 153 7.89 -7.32 3.54
CA VAL A 153 9.02 -6.45 3.25
C VAL A 153 9.43 -5.78 4.55
N ARG A 154 10.53 -6.25 5.15
CA ARG A 154 11.02 -5.69 6.41
C ARG A 154 11.61 -4.31 6.19
N HIS A 155 11.37 -3.41 7.15
CA HIS A 155 12.01 -2.11 7.14
C HIS A 155 13.52 -2.25 7.33
N THR A 156 14.30 -1.69 6.40
CA THR A 156 15.75 -1.60 6.54
C THR A 156 16.08 -0.55 7.59
N LYS A 157 16.67 -0.97 8.72
CA LYS A 157 17.07 -0.04 9.79
C LYS A 157 18.04 1.01 9.27
N LEU A 158 18.03 2.19 9.89
CA LEU A 158 19.09 3.18 9.70
C LEU A 158 20.35 2.68 10.41
N SER A 159 21.51 2.84 9.77
CA SER A 159 22.79 2.60 10.42
C SER A 159 23.00 3.70 11.47
N LEU A 160 23.18 3.31 12.73
CA LEU A 160 23.28 4.26 13.85
C LEU A 160 24.67 4.93 13.94
N ASP A 161 25.66 4.34 13.28
CA ASP A 161 27.04 4.79 13.15
C ASP A 161 27.26 5.80 12.01
N LYS A 162 26.25 6.05 11.18
CA LYS A 162 26.34 6.93 10.00
C LYS A 162 25.84 8.33 10.30
N ASN A 163 26.67 9.33 10.04
CA ASN A 163 26.32 10.73 10.27
C ASN A 163 25.86 11.40 8.95
N PRO A 164 24.69 12.08 8.93
CA PRO A 164 24.14 12.72 7.73
C PRO A 164 25.04 13.73 7.00
N TYR A 165 25.99 14.34 7.71
CA TYR A 165 26.84 15.39 7.19
C TYR A 165 28.19 14.86 6.66
N THR A 166 28.70 13.78 7.24
CA THR A 166 29.99 13.16 6.87
C THR A 166 29.82 11.96 5.93
N ASP A 167 28.77 11.15 6.13
CA ASP A 167 28.52 9.92 5.35
C ASP A 167 27.46 10.14 4.25
N LYS A 168 27.61 11.18 3.43
CA LYS A 168 26.59 11.60 2.46
C LYS A 168 26.20 10.50 1.48
N GLU A 169 27.17 9.69 1.05
CA GLU A 169 26.99 8.59 0.09
C GLU A 169 25.98 7.56 0.59
N TYR A 170 26.06 7.20 1.88
CA TYR A 170 25.14 6.25 2.51
C TYR A 170 23.69 6.77 2.43
N PHE A 171 23.45 8.05 2.72
CA PHE A 171 22.12 8.62 2.70
C PHE A 171 21.58 8.79 1.27
N VAL A 172 22.44 9.09 0.30
CA VAL A 172 22.07 9.14 -1.12
C VAL A 172 21.66 7.75 -1.61
N GLU A 173 22.47 6.72 -1.35
CA GLU A 173 22.18 5.35 -1.75
C GLU A 173 20.91 4.82 -1.06
N ARG A 174 20.76 5.10 0.24
CA ARG A 174 19.56 4.74 1.00
C ARG A 174 18.31 5.37 0.40
N LYS A 175 18.34 6.67 0.06
CA LYS A 175 17.23 7.36 -0.61
C LYS A 175 16.91 6.73 -1.97
N PHE A 176 17.92 6.43 -2.77
CA PHE A 176 17.76 5.74 -4.04
C PHE A 176 17.05 4.39 -3.88
N ASN A 177 17.53 3.56 -2.96
CA ASN A 177 16.98 2.23 -2.68
C ASN A 177 15.55 2.30 -2.14
N GLN A 178 15.25 3.26 -1.26
CA GLN A 178 13.89 3.49 -0.77
C GLN A 178 12.94 3.88 -1.90
N GLY A 179 13.31 4.82 -2.76
CA GLY A 179 12.52 5.18 -3.94
C GLY A 179 12.28 3.99 -4.87
N ALA A 180 13.34 3.25 -5.20
CA ALA A 180 13.27 2.07 -6.07
C ALA A 180 12.39 0.95 -5.51
N SER A 181 12.27 0.84 -4.19
CA SER A 181 11.43 -0.15 -3.51
C SER A 181 9.93 0.20 -3.57
N LYS A 182 9.59 1.49 -3.61
CA LYS A 182 8.22 2.01 -3.62
C LYS A 182 7.61 2.10 -5.02
N LEU A 183 8.45 2.23 -6.03
CA LEU A 183 8.03 2.35 -7.43
C LEU A 183 7.85 0.98 -8.10
N SER A 184 6.98 0.93 -9.10
CA SER A 184 6.74 -0.27 -9.92
C SER A 184 6.57 0.09 -11.41
N GLY A 185 6.69 -0.91 -12.28
CA GLY A 185 6.49 -0.76 -13.72
C GLY A 185 7.40 0.31 -14.36
N MET A 186 6.82 1.13 -15.23
CA MET A 186 7.54 2.21 -15.94
C MET A 186 8.14 3.25 -14.99
N PHE A 187 7.45 3.60 -13.90
CA PHE A 187 7.89 4.60 -12.94
C PHE A 187 9.21 4.19 -12.28
N LYS A 188 9.36 2.90 -11.96
CA LYS A 188 10.63 2.36 -11.45
C LYS A 188 11.75 2.44 -12.49
N LYS A 189 11.45 2.19 -13.77
CA LYS A 189 12.44 2.32 -14.85
C LYS A 189 12.95 3.76 -14.97
N VAL A 190 12.04 4.74 -14.95
CA VAL A 190 12.39 6.16 -14.97
C VAL A 190 13.31 6.52 -13.79
N TRP A 191 12.98 6.06 -12.59
CA TRP A 191 13.80 6.28 -11.39
C TRP A 191 15.22 5.71 -11.50
N ILE A 192 15.33 4.47 -11.98
CA ILE A 192 16.62 3.79 -12.17
C ILE A 192 17.44 4.53 -13.23
N ASN A 193 16.83 4.90 -14.35
CA ASN A 193 17.49 5.64 -15.43
C ASN A 193 18.02 7.00 -14.94
N GLN A 194 17.30 7.67 -14.04
CA GLN A 194 17.72 8.94 -13.44
C GLN A 194 18.61 8.78 -12.20
N LYS A 195 18.95 7.54 -11.79
CA LYS A 195 19.70 7.26 -10.56
C LYS A 195 19.11 7.95 -9.31
N GLY A 196 17.78 8.11 -9.27
CA GLY A 196 17.07 8.80 -8.18
C GLY A 196 17.33 10.30 -8.06
N LYS A 197 17.82 10.95 -9.13
CA LYS A 197 18.12 12.38 -9.17
C LYS A 197 17.10 13.15 -10.02
N CYS A 198 16.95 14.43 -9.72
CA CYS A 198 16.14 15.35 -10.49
C CYS A 198 16.73 15.56 -11.88
N HIS A 199 15.87 15.55 -12.91
CA HIS A 199 16.30 15.78 -14.28
C HIS A 199 16.88 17.17 -14.53
N ILE A 200 16.48 18.17 -13.74
CA ILE A 200 16.83 19.58 -13.92
C ILE A 200 18.08 19.94 -13.11
N CYS A 201 18.04 19.77 -11.78
CA CYS A 201 19.13 20.18 -10.89
C CYS A 201 20.12 19.07 -10.54
N ASN A 202 19.88 17.82 -10.97
CA ASN A 202 20.72 16.65 -10.69
C ASN A 202 20.92 16.32 -9.19
N LEU A 203 20.14 16.92 -8.29
CA LEU A 203 20.14 16.60 -6.86
C LEU A 203 19.21 15.42 -6.55
N PRO A 204 19.48 14.65 -5.48
CA PRO A 204 18.64 13.52 -5.07
C PRO A 204 17.18 13.93 -4.82
N ILE A 205 16.24 13.11 -5.29
CA ILE A 205 14.81 13.27 -5.02
C ILE A 205 14.41 12.41 -3.82
N ASP A 206 13.47 12.91 -3.03
CA ASP A 206 12.76 12.11 -2.03
C ASP A 206 11.38 11.71 -2.56
N ILE A 207 11.09 10.41 -2.57
CA ILE A 207 9.76 9.85 -2.89
C ILE A 207 9.15 9.32 -1.59
N SER A 208 9.16 10.13 -0.54
CA SER A 208 8.42 9.85 0.69
C SER A 208 6.91 9.92 0.42
N ALA A 209 6.12 9.17 1.21
CA ALA A 209 4.66 9.17 1.06
C ALA A 209 4.03 10.50 1.54
N ASP A 210 4.82 11.28 2.28
CA ASP A 210 4.46 12.58 2.84
C ASP A 210 4.82 13.74 1.89
N ALA A 211 5.43 13.45 0.73
CA ALA A 211 5.61 14.43 -0.32
C ALA A 211 4.26 14.64 -1.04
N GLU A 212 3.65 15.81 -0.83
CA GLU A 212 2.30 16.17 -1.29
C GLU A 212 2.09 16.07 -2.81
N GLU A 213 3.16 16.02 -3.61
CA GLU A 213 3.08 15.85 -5.06
C GLU A 213 4.13 14.87 -5.57
N ARG A 214 3.71 13.89 -6.37
CA ARG A 214 4.62 13.03 -7.15
C ARG A 214 5.19 13.88 -8.29
N PRO A 215 6.47 14.22 -8.29
CA PRO A 215 6.96 15.25 -9.20
C PRO A 215 7.41 14.60 -10.50
N LEU A 216 6.44 14.11 -11.27
CA LEU A 216 6.63 13.47 -12.56
C LEU A 216 6.32 14.47 -13.67
N HIS A 217 7.31 14.72 -14.52
CA HIS A 217 7.26 15.65 -15.64
C HIS A 217 7.23 14.91 -16.99
N HIS A 218 6.40 15.40 -17.92
CA HIS A 218 6.39 14.95 -19.31
C HIS A 218 7.23 15.92 -20.15
N LYS A 219 8.36 15.47 -20.67
CA LYS A 219 9.33 16.31 -21.40
C LYS A 219 8.74 16.96 -22.65
N ASN A 220 7.84 16.28 -23.35
CA ASN A 220 7.15 16.80 -24.53
C ASN A 220 5.89 17.64 -24.21
N GLY A 221 5.57 17.84 -22.92
CA GLY A 221 4.37 18.56 -22.48
C GLY A 221 3.04 17.84 -22.70
N ASN A 222 3.04 16.66 -23.35
CA ASN A 222 1.87 15.82 -23.57
C ASN A 222 1.65 14.89 -22.37
N HIS A 223 0.69 15.26 -21.52
CA HIS A 223 0.32 14.52 -20.30
C HIS A 223 -0.39 13.17 -20.55
N LYS A 224 -0.55 12.77 -21.81
CA LYS A 224 -1.07 11.47 -22.22
C LYS A 224 0.03 10.50 -22.68
N ASP A 225 1.26 10.97 -22.85
CA ASP A 225 2.37 10.17 -23.39
C ASP A 225 3.23 9.54 -22.29
N TYR A 226 2.76 8.41 -21.76
CA TYR A 226 3.38 7.66 -20.66
C TYR A 226 4.47 6.69 -21.13
N ILE A 227 5.42 7.17 -21.93
CA ILE A 227 6.62 6.41 -22.31
C ILE A 227 7.80 6.74 -21.39
N VAL A 228 8.63 5.74 -21.09
CA VAL A 228 9.77 5.88 -20.15
C VAL A 228 10.74 6.98 -20.56
N SER A 229 10.93 7.21 -21.87
CA SER A 229 11.82 8.26 -22.39
C SER A 229 11.28 9.68 -22.17
N ASN A 230 9.96 9.84 -22.17
CA ASN A 230 9.27 11.12 -22.03
C ASN A 230 9.02 11.50 -20.55
N LEU A 231 9.03 10.53 -19.66
CA LEU A 231 8.82 10.75 -18.23
C LEU A 231 10.13 11.08 -17.51
N ALA A 232 10.07 12.03 -16.58
CA ALA A 232 11.19 12.40 -15.72
C ALA A 232 10.73 12.82 -14.32
N TYR A 233 11.40 12.32 -13.29
CA TYR A 233 11.30 12.86 -11.95
C TYR A 233 12.05 14.18 -11.84
N VAL A 234 11.40 15.18 -11.26
CA VAL A 234 11.94 16.52 -10.99
C VAL A 234 11.63 16.91 -9.54
N HIS A 235 12.21 17.98 -8.99
CA HIS A 235 11.66 18.55 -7.75
C HIS A 235 10.46 19.44 -8.08
N VAL A 236 9.52 19.60 -7.14
CA VAL A 236 8.36 20.50 -7.31
C VAL A 236 8.83 21.92 -7.66
N HIS A 237 9.85 22.44 -6.97
CA HIS A 237 10.41 23.76 -7.26
C HIS A 237 11.05 23.83 -8.65
N CYS A 238 11.87 22.84 -9.02
CA CYS A 238 12.48 22.78 -10.36
C CYS A 238 11.41 22.69 -11.46
N HIS A 239 10.33 21.94 -11.22
CA HIS A 239 9.20 21.84 -12.15
C HIS A 239 8.52 23.21 -12.35
N ARG A 240 8.23 23.93 -11.26
CA ARG A 240 7.65 25.27 -11.31
C ARG A 240 8.55 26.26 -12.05
N GLN A 241 9.85 26.26 -11.76
CA GLN A 241 10.82 27.11 -12.45
C GLN A 241 10.89 26.80 -13.94
N HIS A 242 10.92 25.52 -14.32
CA HIS A 242 10.97 25.13 -15.73
C HIS A 242 9.75 25.60 -16.53
N HIS A 243 8.54 25.48 -15.98
CA HIS A 243 7.34 26.01 -16.65
C HIS A 243 7.27 27.54 -16.67
N ALA A 244 7.91 28.22 -15.71
CA ALA A 244 8.02 29.67 -15.72
C ALA A 244 9.00 30.17 -16.79
N THR A 245 10.12 29.46 -17.03
CA THR A 245 11.11 29.80 -18.05
C THR A 245 10.75 29.32 -19.44
N ASN A 246 9.91 28.28 -19.55
CA ASN A 246 9.46 27.67 -20.79
C ASN A 246 7.92 27.68 -20.84
N PRO A 247 7.29 28.86 -20.96
CA PRO A 247 5.84 28.95 -21.07
C PRO A 247 5.38 28.17 -22.31
N LYS A 248 4.33 27.37 -22.16
CA LYS A 248 3.70 26.68 -23.29
C LYS A 248 3.25 27.73 -24.30
N THR A 249 3.63 27.57 -25.57
CA THR A 249 3.09 28.37 -26.67
C THR A 249 1.58 28.17 -26.71
N ILE A 250 0.83 29.13 -26.18
CA ILE A 250 -0.60 29.22 -26.39
C ILE A 250 -0.75 29.70 -27.83
N THR A 251 -1.03 28.78 -28.75
CA THR A 251 -1.55 29.15 -30.06
C THR A 251 -2.94 29.75 -29.84
N VAL A 252 -2.98 31.07 -29.66
CA VAL A 252 -4.22 31.84 -29.78
C VAL A 252 -4.59 31.77 -31.25
N ALA A 253 -5.49 30.85 -31.60
CA ALA A 253 -6.14 30.87 -32.89
C ALA A 253 -6.99 32.13 -32.96
N CYS A 254 -6.47 33.19 -33.57
CA CYS A 254 -7.29 34.31 -34.03
C CYS A 254 -8.29 33.74 -35.04
N LYS A 255 -9.56 33.62 -34.63
CA LYS A 255 -10.67 33.42 -35.56
C LYS A 255 -10.80 34.71 -36.36
N GLY A 256 -10.44 34.65 -37.64
CA GLY A 256 -10.87 35.62 -38.65
C GLY A 256 -12.32 35.41 -39.03
#